data_AF-K4AT56-F1
#
_entry.id   AF-K4AT56-F1
#
_cell.length_a   1.000
_cell.length_b   1.000
_cell.length_c   1.000
_cell.angle_alpha   90.00
_cell.angle_beta   90.00
_cell.angle_gamma   90.00
#
_symmetry.space_group_name_H-M   'P 1'
#
loop_
_entity.id
_entity.type
_entity.pdbx_description
1 polymer ?
#
loop_
_entity_poly.entity_id
_entity_poly.type
_entity_poly.pdbx_seq_one_letter_code
_entity_poly.pdbx_strand_id
1 'polypeptide(L)'
;MQVLELGIIVHSIVIGLSMGASDNPCTIRPLVAAICFHQLFEGMGLGGCILQADYGMRMKSTLVLFFSITTPFGIALGIGLSNVYSENGPTSLIVVGLLNACSAGLLNYMALVDLLAYDFMGTKLQNNIKLQSWAYLAVLLGAGGMSIMAIWA
;
A
#
# COMPACT_ATOMS: atom_id res chain seq x y z
N MET A 1 -1.09 15.82 -0.13
CA MET A 1 -0.24 15.50 1.04
C MET A 1 -1.00 14.75 2.12
N GLN A 2 -2.02 15.35 2.76
CA GLN A 2 -2.74 14.69 3.87
C GLN A 2 -3.38 13.34 3.49
N VAL A 3 -3.90 13.22 2.26
CA VAL A 3 -4.64 12.04 1.81
C VAL A 3 -3.71 10.85 1.53
N LEU A 4 -2.60 11.07 0.82
CA LEU A 4 -1.60 10.05 0.47
C LEU A 4 -0.88 9.49 1.69
N GLU A 5 -0.44 10.39 2.58
CA GLU A 5 0.25 10.00 3.82
C GLU A 5 -0.68 9.23 4.76
N LEU A 6 -1.93 9.69 4.91
CA LEU A 6 -2.93 9.00 5.73
C LEU A 6 -3.30 7.62 5.17
N GLY A 7 -3.49 7.51 3.85
CA GLY A 7 -3.83 6.25 3.19
C GLY A 7 -2.77 5.19 3.44
N ILE A 8 -1.50 5.56 3.27
CA ILE A 8 -0.34 4.68 3.46
C ILE A 8 -0.19 4.29 4.94
N ILE A 9 -0.32 5.24 5.87
CA ILE A 9 -0.20 4.96 7.32
C ILE A 9 -1.29 3.99 7.77
N VAL A 10 -2.55 4.26 7.41
CA VAL A 10 -3.68 3.41 7.83
C VAL A 10 -3.54 2.01 7.23
N HIS A 11 -3.18 1.91 5.94
CA HIS A 11 -2.99 0.62 5.27
C HIS A 11 -1.90 -0.22 5.94
N SER A 12 -0.72 0.38 6.10
CA SER A 12 0.49 -0.29 6.59
C SER A 12 0.34 -0.75 8.04
N ILE A 13 -0.38 0.00 8.88
CA ILE A 13 -0.68 -0.40 10.26
C ILE A 13 -1.64 -1.59 10.30
N VAL A 14 -2.68 -1.61 9.48
CA VAL A 14 -3.67 -2.72 9.49
C VAL A 14 -3.04 -4.02 8.99
N ILE A 15 -2.21 -3.94 7.95
CA ILE A 15 -1.43 -5.09 7.46
C ILE A 15 -0.50 -5.61 8.56
N GLY A 16 0.26 -4.72 9.20
CA GLY A 16 1.19 -5.10 10.26
C GLY A 16 0.47 -5.72 11.46
N LEU A 17 -0.64 -5.12 11.91
CA LEU A 17 -1.45 -5.62 13.02
C LEU A 17 -1.94 -7.04 12.75
N SER A 18 -2.49 -7.28 11.57
CA SER A 18 -3.02 -8.59 11.16
C SER A 18 -1.91 -9.63 11.08
N MET A 19 -0.73 -9.27 10.55
CA MET A 19 0.43 -10.19 10.55
C MET A 19 0.90 -10.51 11.98
N GLY A 20 1.00 -9.51 12.85
CA GLY A 20 1.51 -9.66 14.21
C GLY A 20 0.57 -10.41 15.16
N ALA A 21 -0.74 -10.40 14.88
CA ALA A 21 -1.74 -11.14 15.64
C ALA A 21 -1.92 -12.60 15.19
N SER A 22 -1.29 -12.99 14.08
CA SER A 22 -1.42 -14.35 13.54
C SER A 22 -0.54 -15.34 14.29
N ASP A 23 -1.12 -16.46 14.71
CA ASP A 23 -0.44 -17.50 15.51
C ASP A 23 0.04 -18.72 14.69
N ASN A 24 -0.29 -18.80 13.39
CA ASN A 24 -0.01 -19.98 12.57
C ASN A 24 1.23 -19.78 11.68
N PRO A 25 2.36 -20.48 11.95
CA PRO A 25 3.59 -20.35 11.16
C PRO A 25 3.43 -20.73 9.68
N CYS A 26 2.50 -21.63 9.35
CA CYS A 26 2.19 -22.02 7.97
C CYS A 26 1.50 -20.90 7.19
N THR A 27 0.81 -19.98 7.88
CA THR A 27 0.19 -18.79 7.30
C THR A 27 1.19 -17.63 7.28
N ILE A 28 1.94 -17.43 8.35
CA ILE A 28 2.89 -16.30 8.49
C ILE A 28 4.01 -16.35 7.44
N ARG A 29 4.59 -17.52 7.16
CA ARG A 29 5.71 -17.63 6.21
C ARG A 29 5.39 -17.14 4.79
N PRO A 30 4.33 -17.62 4.11
CA PRO A 30 3.94 -17.09 2.81
C PRO A 30 3.46 -15.64 2.91
N LEU A 31 2.77 -15.26 3.99
CA LEU A 31 2.26 -13.90 4.21
C LEU A 31 3.39 -12.86 4.31
N VAL A 32 4.48 -13.18 5.04
CA VAL A 32 5.67 -12.32 5.11
C VAL A 32 6.29 -12.12 3.73
N ALA A 33 6.43 -13.20 2.93
CA ALA A 33 6.94 -13.08 1.58
C ALA A 33 6.03 -12.19 0.71
N ALA A 34 4.71 -12.41 0.76
CA ALA A 34 3.73 -11.61 0.03
C ALA A 34 3.77 -10.12 0.43
N ILE A 35 3.83 -9.82 1.74
CA ILE A 35 3.89 -8.44 2.26
C ILE A 35 5.21 -7.77 1.91
N CYS A 36 6.35 -8.48 1.92
CA CYS A 36 7.62 -7.91 1.46
C CYS A 36 7.56 -7.43 0.01
N PHE A 37 7.00 -8.26 -0.89
CA PHE A 37 6.80 -7.84 -2.27
C PHE A 37 5.76 -6.71 -2.37
N HIS A 38 4.70 -6.74 -1.54
CA HIS A 38 3.65 -5.71 -1.57
C HIS A 38 4.23 -4.35 -1.21
N GLN A 39 4.95 -4.30 -0.09
CA GLN A 39 5.61 -3.09 0.40
C GLN A 39 6.70 -2.61 -0.56
N LEU A 40 7.36 -3.52 -1.28
CA LEU A 40 8.32 -3.14 -2.34
C LEU A 40 7.62 -2.37 -3.46
N PHE A 41 6.49 -2.87 -3.97
CA PHE A 41 5.75 -2.20 -5.04
C PHE A 41 5.10 -0.90 -4.57
N GLU A 42 4.52 -0.88 -3.38
CA GLU A 42 3.95 0.34 -2.79
C GLU A 42 5.04 1.41 -2.56
N GLY A 43 6.23 0.99 -2.11
CA GLY A 43 7.38 1.86 -1.90
C GLY A 43 7.95 2.44 -3.19
N MET A 44 8.00 1.64 -4.28
CA MET A 44 8.38 2.14 -5.61
C MET A 44 7.36 3.17 -6.12
N GLY A 45 6.06 2.95 -5.90
CA GLY A 45 5.00 3.89 -6.25
C GLY A 45 5.14 5.22 -5.49
N LEU A 46 5.30 5.16 -4.16
CA LEU A 46 5.55 6.34 -3.33
C LEU A 46 6.84 7.07 -3.74
N GLY A 47 7.91 6.34 -4.07
CA GLY A 47 9.15 6.91 -4.60
C GLY A 47 8.93 7.68 -5.90
N GLY A 48 8.13 7.13 -6.82
CA GLY A 48 7.69 7.80 -8.04
C GLY A 48 6.94 9.10 -7.75
N CYS A 49 5.94 9.08 -6.86
CA CYS A 49 5.21 10.29 -6.42
C CYS A 49 6.15 11.35 -5.85
N ILE A 50 7.11 10.94 -5.00
CA ILE A 50 8.08 11.85 -4.36
C ILE A 50 9.04 12.46 -5.38
N LEU A 51 9.39 11.75 -6.45
CA LEU A 51 10.23 12.27 -7.52
C LEU A 51 9.48 13.23 -8.44
N GLN A 52 8.21 12.94 -8.73
CA GLN A 52 7.35 13.81 -9.54
C GLN A 52 6.91 15.06 -8.77
N ALA A 53 6.70 14.93 -7.47
CA ALA A 53 6.42 16.06 -6.60
C ALA A 53 7.71 16.82 -6.27
N ASP A 54 7.73 18.13 -6.51
CA ASP A 54 8.87 19.00 -6.16
C ASP A 54 8.94 19.27 -4.64
N TYR A 55 9.02 18.20 -3.85
CA TYR A 55 9.06 18.28 -2.40
C TYR A 55 10.46 18.61 -1.88
N GLY A 56 10.50 19.46 -0.85
CA GLY A 56 11.72 19.73 -0.10
C GLY A 56 12.23 18.49 0.64
N MET A 57 13.54 18.41 0.86
CA MET A 57 14.23 17.25 1.46
C MET A 57 13.62 16.77 2.80
N ARG A 58 13.15 17.72 3.63
CA ARG A 58 12.48 17.40 4.90
C ARG A 58 11.24 16.54 4.70
N MET A 59 10.37 16.94 3.78
CA MET A 59 9.14 16.19 3.48
C MET A 59 9.46 14.82 2.88
N LYS A 60 10.41 14.77 1.94
CA LYS A 60 10.86 13.51 1.33
C LYS A 60 11.31 12.52 2.40
N SER A 61 12.12 12.98 3.34
CA SER A 61 12.59 12.18 4.47
C SER A 61 11.44 11.74 5.38
N THR A 62 10.51 12.64 5.72
CA THR A 62 9.34 12.32 6.55
C THR A 62 8.47 11.21 5.94
N LEU A 63 8.14 11.28 4.65
CA LEU A 63 7.33 10.27 3.97
C LEU A 63 8.01 8.90 3.95
N VAL A 64 9.31 8.87 3.64
CA VAL A 64 10.10 7.62 3.62
C VAL A 64 10.19 7.00 5.01
N LEU A 65 10.39 7.82 6.05
CA LEU A 65 10.45 7.35 7.43
C LEU A 65 9.10 6.79 7.90
N PHE A 66 8.00 7.49 7.67
CA PHE A 66 6.67 7.00 8.04
C PHE A 66 6.33 5.69 7.34
N PHE A 67 6.58 5.60 6.03
CA PHE A 67 6.39 4.37 5.26
C PHE A 67 7.22 3.19 5.82
N SER A 68 8.48 3.45 6.19
CA SER A 68 9.39 2.40 6.68
C SER A 68 9.05 1.91 8.09
N ILE A 69 8.50 2.77 8.95
CA ILE A 69 8.25 2.47 10.37
C ILE A 69 6.84 1.92 10.61
N THR A 70 5.84 2.30 9.80
CA THR A 70 4.44 1.95 10.07
C THR A 70 4.15 0.46 10.03
N THR A 71 4.66 -0.29 9.06
CA THR A 71 4.44 -1.75 9.00
C THR A 71 5.11 -2.49 10.18
N PRO A 72 6.41 -2.27 10.51
CA PRO A 72 7.03 -2.86 11.71
C PRO A 72 6.32 -2.46 13.02
N PHE A 73 5.86 -1.21 13.11
CA PHE A 73 5.08 -0.74 14.26
C PHE A 73 3.75 -1.50 14.36
N GLY A 74 3.03 -1.68 13.25
CA GLY A 74 1.81 -2.48 13.18
C GLY A 74 2.04 -3.93 13.64
N ILE A 75 3.14 -4.56 13.20
CA ILE A 75 3.51 -5.93 13.62
C ILE A 75 3.75 -5.99 15.13
N ALA A 76 4.54 -5.07 15.68
CA ALA A 76 4.79 -5.00 17.12
C ALA A 76 3.50 -4.80 17.92
N LEU A 77 2.60 -3.95 17.42
CA LEU A 77 1.28 -3.72 18.00
C LEU A 77 0.40 -4.99 17.95
N GLY A 78 0.39 -5.69 16.82
CA GLY A 78 -0.33 -6.97 16.65
C GLY A 78 0.16 -8.04 17.62
N ILE A 79 1.48 -8.18 17.78
CA ILE A 79 2.08 -9.11 18.74
C ILE A 79 1.68 -8.74 20.18
N GLY A 80 1.75 -7.45 20.54
CA GLY A 80 1.41 -6.97 21.88
C GLY A 80 -0.07 -7.12 22.23
N LEU A 81 -0.96 -7.01 21.23
CA LEU A 81 -2.40 -7.15 21.39
C LEU A 81 -2.93 -8.57 21.14
N SER A 82 -2.09 -9.51 20.66
CA SER A 82 -2.48 -10.89 20.32
C SER A 82 -3.31 -11.61 21.39
N ASN A 83 -3.05 -11.35 22.68
CA ASN A 83 -3.77 -11.97 23.80
C ASN A 83 -5.20 -11.42 24.02
N VAL A 84 -5.51 -10.24 23.49
CA VAL A 84 -6.81 -9.54 23.67
C VAL A 84 -7.55 -9.41 22.34
N TYR A 85 -6.80 -9.37 21.23
CA TYR A 85 -7.30 -9.26 19.89
C TYR A 85 -7.62 -10.65 19.33
N SER A 86 -8.93 -10.92 19.16
CA SER A 86 -9.36 -12.10 18.43
C SER A 86 -9.50 -11.76 16.95
N GLU A 87 -8.63 -12.32 16.10
CA GLU A 87 -8.68 -12.10 14.64
C GLU A 87 -10.07 -12.42 14.06
N ASN A 88 -10.76 -13.41 14.62
CA ASN A 88 -12.07 -13.87 14.17
C ASN A 88 -13.25 -13.26 14.96
N GLY A 89 -12.98 -12.29 15.84
CA GLY A 89 -14.02 -11.62 16.61
C GLY A 89 -14.85 -10.65 15.75
N PRO A 90 -16.17 -10.53 15.96
CA PRO A 90 -17.02 -9.65 15.15
C PRO A 90 -16.61 -8.17 15.25
N THR A 91 -16.16 -7.70 16.42
CA THR A 91 -15.66 -6.33 16.59
C THR A 91 -14.37 -6.09 15.82
N SER A 92 -13.44 -7.05 15.86
CA SER A 92 -12.17 -7.01 15.13
C SER A 92 -12.41 -6.93 13.62
N LEU A 93 -13.26 -7.82 13.10
CA LEU A 93 -13.62 -7.87 11.68
C LEU A 93 -14.31 -6.57 11.21
N ILE A 94 -15.17 -5.96 12.03
CA ILE A 94 -15.81 -4.67 11.71
C ILE A 94 -14.77 -3.55 11.66
N VAL A 95 -13.89 -3.46 12.65
CA VAL A 95 -12.87 -2.39 12.73
C VAL A 95 -11.87 -2.53 11.58
N VAL A 96 -11.30 -3.72 11.37
CA VAL A 96 -10.38 -3.99 10.27
C VAL A 96 -11.07 -3.79 8.92
N GLY A 97 -12.31 -4.25 8.77
CA GLY A 97 -13.09 -4.06 7.55
C GLY A 97 -13.30 -2.58 7.21
N LEU A 98 -13.64 -1.75 8.20
CA LEU A 98 -13.81 -0.31 8.02
C LEU A 98 -12.48 0.38 7.66
N LEU A 99 -11.41 0.06 8.38
CA LEU A 99 -10.08 0.63 8.12
C LEU A 99 -9.55 0.21 6.73
N ASN A 100 -9.76 -1.04 6.32
CA ASN A 100 -9.43 -1.53 5.00
C ASN A 100 -10.25 -0.87 3.90
N ALA A 101 -11.56 -0.67 4.10
CA ALA A 101 -12.40 0.02 3.12
C ALA A 101 -11.97 1.48 2.93
N CYS A 102 -11.71 2.20 4.03
CA CYS A 102 -11.18 3.57 4.00
C CYS A 102 -9.81 3.62 3.29
N SER A 103 -8.90 2.72 3.64
CA SER A 103 -7.58 2.59 3.04
C SER A 103 -7.67 2.31 1.53
N ALA A 104 -8.47 1.32 1.11
CA ALA A 104 -8.66 0.98 -0.30
C ALA A 104 -9.24 2.15 -1.10
N GLY A 105 -10.17 2.92 -0.53
CA GLY A 105 -10.70 4.14 -1.15
C GLY A 105 -9.62 5.21 -1.38
N LEU A 106 -8.78 5.45 -0.37
CA LEU A 106 -7.67 6.42 -0.46
C LEU A 106 -6.61 5.98 -1.47
N LEU A 107 -6.23 4.70 -1.47
CA LEU A 107 -5.26 4.14 -2.41
C LEU A 107 -5.79 4.17 -3.85
N ASN A 108 -7.08 3.88 -4.08
CA ASN A 108 -7.70 4.01 -5.39
C ASN A 108 -7.73 5.46 -5.88
N TYR A 109 -8.07 6.42 -5.02
CA TYR A 109 -8.02 7.84 -5.36
C TYR A 109 -6.60 8.25 -5.77
N MET A 110 -5.61 7.88 -4.97
CA MET A 110 -4.21 8.18 -5.25
C MET A 110 -3.74 7.55 -6.57
N ALA A 111 -4.05 6.27 -6.79
CA ALA A 111 -3.65 5.56 -8.01
C ALA A 111 -4.27 6.18 -9.27
N LEU A 112 -5.57 6.51 -9.24
CA LEU A 112 -6.29 7.01 -10.41
C LEU A 112 -6.07 8.52 -10.64
N VAL A 113 -6.20 9.32 -9.59
CA VAL A 113 -6.23 10.79 -9.67
C VAL A 113 -4.84 11.40 -9.52
N ASP A 114 -4.08 10.98 -8.51
CA ASP A 114 -2.77 11.61 -8.23
C ASP A 114 -1.65 11.05 -9.13
N LEU A 115 -1.76 9.78 -9.54
CA LEU A 115 -0.76 9.10 -10.39
C LEU A 115 -1.19 8.97 -11.85
N LEU A 116 -2.20 8.14 -12.14
CA LEU A 116 -2.57 7.83 -13.52
C LEU A 116 -3.01 9.05 -14.31
N ALA A 117 -3.86 9.91 -13.73
CA ALA A 117 -4.33 11.10 -14.44
C ALA A 117 -3.17 12.05 -14.78
N TYR A 118 -2.22 12.24 -13.86
CA TYR A 118 -1.05 13.08 -14.09
C TYR A 118 -0.15 12.52 -15.22
N ASP A 119 0.17 11.23 -15.18
CA ASP A 119 1.05 10.59 -16.17
C ASP A 119 0.36 10.41 -17.54
N PHE A 120 -0.94 10.09 -17.56
CA PHE A 120 -1.65 9.77 -18.80
C PHE A 120 -2.31 10.96 -19.49
N MET A 121 -2.64 12.04 -18.78
CA MET A 121 -3.22 13.25 -19.41
C MET A 121 -2.14 14.21 -19.95
N GLY A 122 -0.86 13.91 -19.73
CA GLY A 122 0.25 14.68 -20.27
C GLY A 122 0.36 14.60 -21.80
N THR A 123 0.69 15.73 -22.44
CA THR A 123 0.81 15.84 -23.91
C THR A 123 1.86 14.90 -24.50
N LYS A 124 2.91 14.56 -23.74
CA LYS A 124 3.94 13.59 -24.16
C LYS A 124 3.38 12.19 -24.42
N LEU A 125 2.48 11.70 -23.55
CA LEU A 125 1.89 10.38 -23.70
C LEU A 125 0.76 10.41 -24.73
N GLN A 126 -0.11 11.43 -24.66
CA GLN A 126 -1.26 11.60 -25.58
C GLN A 126 -0.85 11.75 -27.05
N ASN A 127 0.31 12.38 -27.33
CA ASN A 127 0.79 12.55 -28.70
C ASN A 127 1.51 11.31 -29.26
N ASN A 128 1.73 10.25 -28.48
CA ASN A 128 2.48 9.07 -28.91
C ASN A 128 1.73 7.78 -28.57
N ILE A 129 0.94 7.29 -29.53
CA ILE A 129 0.08 6.11 -29.36
C ILE A 129 0.84 4.83 -28.99
N LYS A 130 2.09 4.68 -29.46
CA LYS A 130 2.94 3.54 -29.09
C LYS A 130 3.30 3.61 -27.61
N LEU A 131 3.75 4.78 -27.14
CA LEU A 131 4.10 4.97 -25.73
C LEU A 131 2.87 4.82 -24.84
N GLN A 132 1.73 5.36 -25.25
CA GLN A 132 0.45 5.21 -24.55
C GLN A 132 0.04 3.74 -24.41
N SER A 133 0.16 2.94 -25.48
CA SER A 133 -0.14 1.51 -25.42
C SER A 133 0.78 0.75 -24.45
N TRP A 134 2.08 1.06 -24.44
CA TRP A 134 3.04 0.45 -23.52
C TRP A 134 2.75 0.83 -22.07
N ALA A 135 2.36 2.08 -21.83
CA ALA A 135 1.98 2.56 -20.50
C ALA A 135 0.74 1.82 -19.97
N TYR A 136 -0.33 1.68 -20.77
CA TYR A 136 -1.51 0.91 -20.36
C TYR A 136 -1.16 -0.57 -20.11
N LEU A 137 -0.34 -1.18 -20.95
CA LEU A 137 0.11 -2.56 -20.74
C LEU A 137 0.88 -2.69 -19.41
N ALA A 138 1.77 -1.75 -19.10
CA ALA A 138 2.53 -1.74 -17.86
C ALA A 138 1.61 -1.60 -16.62
N VAL A 139 0.59 -0.73 -16.69
CA VAL A 139 -0.40 -0.58 -15.62
C VAL A 139 -1.18 -1.88 -15.39
N LEU A 140 -1.64 -2.53 -16.47
CA LEU A 140 -2.36 -3.81 -16.38
C LEU A 140 -1.48 -4.94 -15.84
N LEU A 141 -0.21 -4.99 -16.24
CA LEU A 141 0.75 -5.95 -15.71
C LEU A 141 1.03 -5.72 -14.22
N GLY A 142 1.18 -4.46 -13.79
CA GLY A 142 1.34 -4.10 -12.39
C GLY A 142 0.11 -4.49 -11.55
N ALA A 143 -1.09 -4.14 -12.01
CA ALA A 143 -2.34 -4.52 -11.35
C ALA A 143 -2.52 -6.05 -11.28
N GLY A 144 -2.20 -6.76 -12.37
CA GLY A 144 -2.22 -8.22 -12.40
C GLY A 144 -1.21 -8.85 -11.45
N GLY A 145 0.00 -8.32 -11.37
CA GLY A 145 1.04 -8.76 -10.42
C GLY A 145 0.59 -8.63 -8.98
N MET A 146 0.04 -7.47 -8.61
CA MET A 146 -0.50 -7.23 -7.26
C MET A 146 -1.69 -8.15 -6.95
N SER A 147 -2.55 -8.44 -7.94
CA SER A 147 -3.66 -9.38 -7.77
C SER A 147 -3.21 -10.82 -7.53
N ILE A 148 -2.10 -11.26 -8.15
CA ILE A 148 -1.55 -12.62 -7.92
C ILE A 148 -0.97 -12.72 -6.50
N MET A 149 -0.32 -11.67 -6.02
CA MET A 149 0.21 -11.63 -4.66
C MET A 149 -0.88 -11.72 -3.59
N ALA A 150 -2.07 -11.18 -3.87
CA ALA A 150 -3.22 -11.26 -2.98
C ALA A 150 -3.75 -12.70 -2.76
N ILE A 151 -3.30 -13.70 -3.52
CA ILE A 151 -3.65 -15.11 -3.28
C ILE A 151 -2.96 -15.63 -2.01
N TRP A 152 -1.81 -15.04 -1.65
CA TRP A 152 -0.94 -15.49 -0.57
C TRP A 152 -0.88 -14.49 0.60
N ALA A 153 -1.52 -13.33 0.45
CA ALA A 153 -1.68 -12.33 1.50
C ALA A 153 -3.05 -12.49 2.17
#